data_AF-A0A8B8UXK8-F1
#
_entry.id   AF-A0A8B8UXK8-F1
#
_cell.length_a   1.000
_cell.length_b   1.000
_cell.length_c   1.000
_cell.angle_alpha   90.00
_cell.angle_beta   90.00
_cell.angle_gamma   90.00
#
_symmetry.space_group_name_H-M   'P 1'
#
loop_
_entity.id
_entity.type
_entity.pdbx_description
1 polymer ?
#
loop_
_entity_poly.entity_id
_entity_poly.type
_entity_poly.pdbx_seq_one_letter_code
_entity_poly.pdbx_strand_id
1 'polypeptide(L)'
;MSHKSTILPFLIKFTPKFPQSIDYDEHGLNVYAFDLDHTIIKPKSPNIKFSRSATDWQFMNFNSNKSTLDYLFNITNNDPTAIIVIFSNQGGVITVPRTSKSCTKYTNKILLFLKAIKNDERGETLSPRLWLYAAPKRPKTFATNNCKITFPGSGESYNNDPNIFEKVRKPMTGMAEFFKRDIEDSYRISESIPPIKLNWVYYCGDAAGRKNDFSDSDIKFAENLRVEFKHPEEIFKG
;
A
#
# COMPACT_ATOMS: atom_id res chain seq x y z
N MET A 1 -15.86 3.65 -9.25
CA MET A 1 -14.49 3.46 -8.70
C MET A 1 -14.33 2.03 -8.26
N SER A 2 -13.23 1.37 -8.64
CA SER A 2 -12.95 -0.05 -8.34
C SER A 2 -12.68 -0.31 -6.85
N HIS A 3 -12.24 0.71 -6.11
CA HIS A 3 -11.85 0.59 -4.71
C HIS A 3 -12.74 1.43 -3.78
N LYS A 4 -12.88 0.97 -2.53
CA LYS A 4 -13.42 1.71 -1.39
C LYS A 4 -12.28 2.50 -0.75
N SER A 5 -12.44 3.81 -0.60
CA SER A 5 -11.47 4.66 0.09
C SER A 5 -11.88 4.89 1.55
N THR A 6 -10.94 4.70 2.46
CA THR A 6 -11.11 4.94 3.91
C THR A 6 -10.00 5.87 4.39
N ILE A 7 -10.37 7.00 4.99
CA ILE A 7 -9.42 8.02 5.47
C ILE A 7 -9.53 8.12 6.99
N LEU A 8 -8.56 7.51 7.67
CA LEU A 8 -8.36 7.64 9.12
C LEU A 8 -7.27 8.70 9.39
N PRO A 9 -7.23 9.28 10.60
CA PRO A 9 -6.17 10.18 11.03
C PRO A 9 -4.76 9.61 10.79
N PHE A 10 -4.55 8.33 11.07
CA PHE A 10 -3.24 7.68 11.06
C PHE A 10 -3.05 6.73 9.86
N LEU A 11 -4.07 6.53 9.01
CA LEU A 11 -4.02 5.56 7.93
C LEU A 11 -5.00 5.92 6.81
N ILE A 12 -4.54 5.87 5.56
CA ILE A 12 -5.40 5.96 4.38
C ILE A 12 -5.39 4.60 3.68
N LYS A 13 -6.57 4.05 3.39
CA LYS A 13 -6.71 2.74 2.75
C LYS A 13 -7.53 2.84 1.47
N PHE A 14 -7.13 2.09 0.45
CA PHE A 14 -7.91 1.82 -0.75
C PHE A 14 -7.99 0.30 -0.91
N THR A 15 -9.16 -0.26 -0.65
CA THR A 15 -9.41 -1.71 -0.71
C THR A 15 -10.34 -2.03 -1.89
N PRO A 16 -10.19 -3.18 -2.56
CA PRO A 16 -11.07 -3.53 -3.67
C PRO A 16 -12.52 -3.62 -3.19
N LYS A 17 -13.47 -3.07 -3.95
CA LYS A 17 -14.91 -3.17 -3.60
C LYS A 17 -15.46 -4.57 -3.77
N PHE A 18 -14.92 -5.26 -4.78
CA PHE A 18 -15.24 -6.64 -5.12
C PHE A 18 -13.90 -7.37 -5.21
N PRO A 19 -13.33 -7.79 -4.06
CA PRO A 19 -12.17 -8.66 -4.06
C PRO A 19 -12.46 -9.88 -4.94
N GLN A 20 -11.49 -10.31 -5.74
CA GLN A 20 -11.70 -11.50 -6.57
C GLN A 20 -11.95 -12.69 -5.66
N SER A 21 -12.97 -13.50 -5.97
CA SER A 21 -13.11 -14.83 -5.39
C SER A 21 -11.90 -15.64 -5.87
N ILE A 22 -10.99 -15.91 -4.94
CA ILE A 22 -9.81 -16.72 -5.19
C ILE A 22 -10.08 -18.03 -4.49
N ASP A 23 -10.10 -19.13 -5.25
CA ASP A 23 -10.07 -20.46 -4.65
C ASP A 23 -8.67 -20.66 -4.09
N TYR A 24 -8.52 -20.45 -2.78
CA TYR A 24 -7.32 -20.80 -2.06
C TYR A 24 -7.56 -22.13 -1.34
N ASP A 25 -6.67 -23.08 -1.57
CA ASP A 25 -6.62 -24.33 -0.83
C ASP A 25 -5.76 -24.16 0.43
N GLU A 26 -5.25 -25.26 0.97
CA GLU A 26 -4.31 -25.26 2.10
C GLU A 26 -3.03 -24.43 1.84
N HIS A 27 -2.73 -24.10 0.58
CA HIS A 27 -1.56 -23.31 0.22
C HIS A 27 -1.75 -21.82 0.50
N GLY A 28 -2.97 -21.28 0.54
CA GLY A 28 -3.24 -19.87 0.88
C GLY A 28 -3.03 -18.87 -0.25
N LEU A 29 -2.94 -17.58 0.09
CA LEU A 29 -2.78 -16.47 -0.86
C LEU A 29 -1.32 -16.00 -0.91
N ASN A 30 -0.78 -15.78 -2.10
CA ASN A 30 0.57 -15.27 -2.31
C ASN A 30 0.57 -13.75 -2.31
N VAL A 31 1.22 -13.14 -1.32
CA VAL A 31 1.26 -11.68 -1.13
C VAL A 31 2.54 -11.11 -1.71
N TYR A 32 2.40 -10.27 -2.73
CA TYR A 32 3.47 -9.49 -3.35
C TYR A 32 3.33 -8.05 -2.89
N ALA A 33 4.27 -7.60 -2.07
CA ALA A 33 4.16 -6.32 -1.39
C ALA A 33 5.15 -5.30 -1.96
N PHE A 34 4.74 -4.04 -2.05
CA PHE A 34 5.52 -2.98 -2.71
C PHE A 34 5.47 -1.66 -1.92
N ASP A 35 6.51 -0.84 -2.02
CA ASP A 35 6.37 0.61 -1.87
C ASP A 35 5.70 1.23 -3.12
N LEU A 36 5.28 2.49 -3.02
CA LEU A 36 4.65 3.23 -4.11
C LEU A 36 5.63 4.15 -4.84
N ASP A 37 6.23 5.12 -4.13
CA ASP A 37 6.92 6.27 -4.71
C ASP A 37 8.39 5.90 -4.95
N HIS A 38 8.86 6.02 -6.19
CA HIS A 38 10.16 5.50 -6.67
C HIS A 38 10.30 3.97 -6.68
N THR A 39 9.20 3.26 -6.46
CA THR A 39 9.12 1.79 -6.64
C THR A 39 8.17 1.43 -7.79
N ILE A 40 6.89 1.80 -7.69
CA ILE A 40 5.90 1.57 -8.76
C ILE A 40 5.77 2.81 -9.64
N ILE A 41 5.71 4.00 -9.04
CA ILE A 41 5.51 5.26 -9.75
C ILE A 41 6.60 6.27 -9.40
N LYS A 42 6.88 7.20 -10.30
CA LYS A 42 7.76 8.36 -10.04
C LYS A 42 7.12 9.65 -10.56
N PRO A 43 7.53 10.83 -10.09
CA PRO A 43 7.10 12.09 -10.69
C PRO A 43 7.37 12.14 -12.21
N LYS A 44 6.49 12.82 -12.97
CA LYS A 44 6.71 13.03 -14.42
C LYS A 44 7.82 14.05 -14.64
N SER A 45 7.82 15.06 -13.79
CA SER A 45 8.75 16.17 -13.86
C SER A 45 10.19 15.70 -13.59
N PRO A 46 11.17 16.06 -14.44
CA PRO A 46 12.56 15.66 -14.23
C PRO A 46 13.13 16.28 -12.95
N ASN A 47 14.03 15.57 -12.28
CA ASN A 47 14.75 16.02 -11.07
C ASN A 47 13.87 16.36 -9.86
N ILE A 48 12.64 15.84 -9.82
CA ILE A 48 11.73 16.03 -8.69
C ILE A 48 11.64 14.74 -7.86
N LYS A 49 11.87 14.86 -6.55
CA LYS A 49 11.73 13.73 -5.61
C LYS A 49 10.27 13.44 -5.22
N PHE A 50 9.39 14.44 -5.20
CA PHE A 50 8.00 14.29 -4.74
C PHE A 50 7.01 14.94 -5.72
N SER A 51 5.93 14.24 -6.06
CA SER A 51 4.88 14.76 -6.95
C SER A 51 4.34 16.12 -6.50
N ARG A 52 4.27 17.09 -7.41
CA ARG A 52 3.75 18.45 -7.12
C ARG A 52 2.23 18.54 -7.19
N SER A 53 1.60 17.66 -7.96
CA SER A 53 0.16 17.60 -8.20
C SER A 53 -0.36 16.16 -8.18
N ALA A 54 -1.69 16.00 -8.21
CA ALA A 54 -2.32 14.69 -8.31
C ALA A 54 -2.06 13.98 -9.66
N THR A 55 -1.61 14.70 -10.69
CA THR A 55 -1.35 14.20 -12.05
C THR A 55 0.14 14.05 -12.37
N ASP A 56 1.02 14.51 -11.47
CA ASP A 56 2.48 14.47 -11.60
C ASP A 56 3.04 13.14 -11.10
N TRP A 57 2.69 12.07 -11.79
CA TRP A 57 3.21 10.73 -11.57
C TRP A 57 3.10 9.90 -12.84
N GLN A 58 4.00 8.94 -13.03
CA GLN A 58 3.96 7.95 -14.10
C GLN A 58 4.47 6.61 -13.57
N PHE A 59 4.02 5.51 -14.17
CA PHE A 59 4.64 4.21 -13.94
C PHE A 59 6.12 4.27 -14.32
N MET A 60 6.96 3.59 -13.54
CA MET A 60 8.40 3.57 -13.81
C MET A 60 8.70 2.59 -14.94
N ASN A 61 9.71 2.91 -15.73
CA ASN A 61 10.27 2.02 -16.75
C ASN A 61 11.72 1.76 -16.34
N PHE A 62 12.06 0.48 -16.15
CA PHE A 62 13.42 0.04 -15.80
C PHE A 62 14.20 -0.48 -17.02
N ASN A 63 13.47 -0.88 -18.07
CA ASN A 63 14.00 -1.16 -19.40
C ASN A 63 13.14 -0.43 -20.46
N SER A 64 13.49 -0.57 -21.74
CA SER A 64 12.78 0.13 -22.83
C SER A 64 11.38 -0.42 -23.12
N ASN A 65 11.05 -1.63 -22.63
CA ASN A 65 9.93 -2.40 -23.16
C ASN A 65 8.81 -2.67 -22.15
N LYS A 66 9.07 -2.52 -20.84
CA LYS A 66 8.10 -2.84 -19.78
C LYS A 66 8.09 -1.76 -18.71
N SER A 67 6.87 -1.30 -18.41
CA SER A 67 6.58 -0.47 -17.25
C SER A 67 6.35 -1.33 -16.01
N THR A 68 6.45 -0.74 -14.81
CA THR A 68 6.08 -1.41 -13.56
C THR A 68 4.65 -1.95 -13.59
N LEU A 69 3.73 -1.29 -14.32
CA LEU A 69 2.37 -1.78 -14.50
C LEU A 69 2.33 -3.13 -15.22
N ASP A 70 3.16 -3.30 -16.27
CA ASP A 70 3.27 -4.57 -16.99
C ASP A 70 3.75 -5.70 -16.09
N TYR A 71 4.65 -5.41 -15.15
CA TYR A 71 5.10 -6.39 -14.16
C TYR A 71 4.00 -6.74 -13.16
N LEU A 72 3.21 -5.78 -12.68
CA LEU A 72 2.08 -6.07 -11.78
C LEU A 72 1.06 -6.99 -12.46
N PHE A 73 0.76 -6.76 -13.75
CA PHE A 73 -0.09 -7.67 -14.53
C PHE A 73 0.55 -9.04 -14.71
N ASN A 74 1.86 -9.10 -14.97
CA ASN A 74 2.58 -10.36 -15.11
C ASN A 74 2.48 -11.22 -13.85
N ILE A 75 2.55 -10.62 -12.66
CA ILE A 75 2.36 -11.36 -11.40
C ILE A 75 0.96 -11.98 -11.34
N THR A 76 -0.09 -11.18 -11.54
CA THR A 76 -1.47 -11.69 -11.44
C THR A 76 -1.85 -12.70 -12.52
N ASN A 77 -1.20 -12.63 -13.69
CA ASN A 77 -1.42 -13.56 -14.79
C ASN A 77 -0.74 -14.92 -14.57
N ASN A 78 0.45 -14.92 -13.96
CA ASN A 78 1.20 -16.17 -13.71
C ASN A 78 0.86 -16.81 -12.35
N ASP A 79 0.34 -16.03 -11.42
CA ASP A 79 -0.04 -16.50 -10.09
C ASP A 79 -1.53 -16.20 -9.83
N PRO A 80 -2.41 -17.22 -9.98
CA PRO A 80 -3.85 -17.08 -9.76
C PRO A 80 -4.23 -16.70 -8.32
N THR A 81 -3.37 -16.99 -7.32
CA THR A 81 -3.60 -16.67 -5.91
C THR A 81 -2.89 -15.39 -5.46
N ALA A 82 -2.28 -14.67 -6.40
CA ALA A 82 -1.57 -13.44 -6.11
C ALA A 82 -2.48 -12.34 -5.55
N ILE A 83 -2.02 -11.72 -4.47
CA ILE A 83 -2.52 -10.47 -3.92
C ILE A 83 -1.40 -9.44 -4.01
N ILE A 84 -1.68 -8.30 -4.62
CA ILE A 84 -0.75 -7.18 -4.69
C ILE A 84 -1.11 -6.21 -3.58
N VAL A 85 -0.14 -5.86 -2.73
CA VAL A 85 -0.34 -4.86 -1.67
C VAL A 85 0.72 -3.77 -1.73
N ILE A 86 0.29 -2.52 -1.59
CA ILE A 86 1.16 -1.33 -1.61
C ILE A 86 1.16 -0.70 -0.21
N PHE A 87 2.34 -0.48 0.36
CA PHE A 87 2.57 0.16 1.65
C PHE A 87 3.42 1.41 1.49
N SER A 88 2.83 2.59 1.74
CA SER A 88 3.49 3.87 1.45
C SER A 88 3.56 4.83 2.65
N ASN A 89 4.75 5.41 2.88
CA ASN A 89 4.97 6.40 3.92
C ASN A 89 4.70 7.83 3.40
N GLN A 90 3.59 8.45 3.80
CA GLN A 90 3.14 9.75 3.27
C GLN A 90 3.35 10.89 4.26
N GLY A 91 4.62 11.23 4.52
CA GLY A 91 5.04 12.24 5.49
C GLY A 91 4.61 13.69 5.17
N GLY A 92 4.12 13.95 3.95
CA GLY A 92 3.57 15.25 3.55
C GLY A 92 2.05 15.36 3.69
N VAL A 93 1.36 14.28 4.07
CA VAL A 93 -0.10 14.19 4.03
C VAL A 93 -0.69 14.33 5.43
N ILE A 94 -1.61 15.28 5.61
CA ILE A 94 -2.34 15.53 6.85
C ILE A 94 -3.82 15.20 6.62
N THR A 95 -4.36 14.24 7.36
CA THR A 95 -5.73 13.73 7.19
C THR A 95 -6.75 14.34 8.15
N VAL A 96 -6.32 15.20 9.08
CA VAL A 96 -7.19 15.93 9.99
C VAL A 96 -6.96 17.44 9.82
N PRO A 97 -7.95 18.19 9.28
CA PRO A 97 -9.23 17.70 8.74
C PRO A 97 -9.04 16.89 7.44
N ARG A 98 -10.01 16.01 7.11
CA ARG A 98 -9.98 15.18 5.89
C ARG A 98 -9.98 16.01 4.59
N THR A 99 -10.43 17.25 4.69
CA THR A 99 -10.49 18.24 3.61
C THR A 99 -9.18 19.00 3.43
N SER A 100 -8.10 18.65 4.14
CA SER A 100 -6.81 19.31 3.96
C SER A 100 -6.35 19.19 2.50
N LYS A 101 -5.74 20.26 1.97
CA LYS A 101 -5.23 20.28 0.59
C LYS A 101 -4.27 19.11 0.33
N SER A 102 -3.46 18.72 1.31
CA SER A 102 -2.53 17.60 1.21
C SER A 102 -3.25 16.24 1.10
N CYS A 103 -4.30 16.03 1.91
CA CYS A 103 -5.13 14.83 1.86
C CYS A 103 -5.85 14.71 0.53
N THR A 104 -6.55 15.77 0.10
CA THR A 104 -7.25 15.79 -1.19
C THR A 104 -6.32 15.56 -2.37
N LYS A 105 -5.12 16.16 -2.37
CA LYS A 105 -4.13 15.92 -3.44
C LYS A 105 -3.69 14.45 -3.47
N TYR A 106 -3.37 13.88 -2.31
CA TYR A 106 -2.93 12.49 -2.22
C TYR A 106 -4.03 11.51 -2.62
N THR A 107 -5.24 11.68 -2.10
CA THR A 107 -6.35 10.80 -2.46
C THR A 107 -6.66 10.88 -3.95
N ASN A 108 -6.68 12.08 -4.53
CA ASN A 108 -6.86 12.25 -5.97
C ASN A 108 -5.72 11.59 -6.79
N LYS A 109 -4.47 11.66 -6.33
CA LYS A 109 -3.34 10.93 -6.96
C LYS A 109 -3.63 9.43 -7.01
N ILE A 110 -4.02 8.84 -5.89
CA ILE A 110 -4.34 7.40 -5.83
C ILE A 110 -5.57 7.06 -6.68
N LEU A 111 -6.59 7.91 -6.71
CA LEU A 111 -7.76 7.68 -7.57
C LEU A 111 -7.40 7.71 -9.06
N LEU A 112 -6.50 8.60 -9.47
CA LEU A 112 -6.00 8.63 -10.85
C LEU A 112 -5.13 7.42 -11.16
N PHE A 113 -4.30 6.97 -10.22
CA PHE A 113 -3.51 5.74 -10.32
C PHE A 113 -4.41 4.50 -10.53
N LEU A 114 -5.42 4.32 -9.68
CA LEU A 114 -6.38 3.23 -9.79
C LEU A 114 -7.24 3.34 -11.07
N LYS A 115 -7.54 4.57 -11.52
CA LYS A 115 -8.23 4.79 -12.80
C LYS A 115 -7.36 4.41 -13.99
N ALA A 116 -6.05 4.67 -13.94
CA ALA A 116 -5.14 4.26 -15.00
C ALA A 116 -5.06 2.73 -15.12
N ILE A 117 -4.99 2.01 -13.99
CA ILE A 117 -5.04 0.54 -13.98
C ILE A 117 -6.36 0.05 -14.57
N LYS A 118 -7.49 0.60 -14.12
CA LYS A 118 -8.81 0.19 -14.61
C LYS A 118 -8.99 0.43 -16.12
N ASN A 119 -8.38 1.49 -16.65
CA ASN A 119 -8.51 1.86 -18.06
C ASN A 119 -7.59 1.03 -18.98
N ASP A 120 -6.63 0.29 -18.43
CA ASP A 120 -5.87 -0.72 -19.16
C ASP A 120 -6.77 -1.96 -19.37
N GLU A 121 -6.68 -2.60 -20.54
CA GLU A 121 -7.48 -3.79 -20.88
C GLU A 121 -7.25 -4.96 -19.91
N ARG A 122 -6.06 -5.03 -19.30
CA ARG A 122 -5.69 -6.03 -18.28
C ARG A 122 -6.16 -5.62 -16.88
N GLY A 123 -6.72 -4.42 -16.73
CA GLY A 123 -7.09 -3.81 -15.45
C GLY A 123 -8.04 -4.62 -14.59
N GLU A 124 -8.89 -5.44 -15.21
CA GLU A 124 -9.87 -6.30 -14.52
C GLU A 124 -9.22 -7.49 -13.79
N THR A 125 -7.99 -7.90 -14.14
CA THR A 125 -7.26 -8.94 -13.39
C THR A 125 -6.53 -8.39 -12.17
N LEU A 126 -5.99 -7.17 -12.27
CA LEU A 126 -5.22 -6.54 -11.19
C LEU A 126 -6.11 -5.81 -10.17
N SER A 127 -7.12 -5.06 -10.62
CA SER A 127 -7.92 -4.20 -9.74
C SER A 127 -8.59 -4.93 -8.57
N PRO A 128 -9.13 -6.15 -8.72
CA PRO A 128 -9.73 -6.90 -7.60
C PRO A 128 -8.71 -7.46 -6.60
N ARG A 129 -7.43 -7.52 -6.98
CA ARG A 129 -6.33 -8.11 -6.21
C ARG A 129 -5.38 -7.06 -5.64
N LEU A 130 -5.64 -5.78 -5.89
CA LEU A 130 -4.77 -4.67 -5.51
C LEU A 130 -5.28 -4.00 -4.22
N TRP A 131 -4.38 -3.90 -3.26
CA TRP A 131 -4.62 -3.28 -1.97
C TRP A 131 -3.62 -2.15 -1.73
N LEU A 132 -4.04 -1.03 -1.15
CA LEU A 132 -3.14 0.10 -0.90
C LEU A 132 -3.39 0.72 0.47
N TYR A 133 -2.29 0.87 1.21
CA TYR A 133 -2.24 1.43 2.55
C TYR A 133 -1.17 2.52 2.60
N ALA A 134 -1.51 3.64 3.24
CA ALA A 134 -0.60 4.75 3.38
C ALA A 134 -0.62 5.36 4.78
N ALA A 135 0.57 5.56 5.34
CA ALA A 135 0.79 6.15 6.65
C ALA A 135 0.99 7.68 6.52
N PRO A 136 -0.04 8.52 6.78
CA PRO A 136 0.07 9.97 6.78
C PRO A 136 0.94 10.49 7.93
N LYS A 137 1.21 11.80 7.91
CA LYS A 137 1.90 12.50 8.99
C LYS A 137 0.97 12.76 10.17
N ARG A 138 1.52 12.58 11.38
CA ARG A 138 0.88 13.00 12.63
C ARG A 138 0.58 14.51 12.61
N PRO A 139 -0.69 14.93 12.71
CA PRO A 139 -1.02 16.35 12.79
C PRO A 139 -0.48 16.96 14.09
N LYS A 140 0.02 18.20 14.04
CA LYS A 140 0.56 18.90 15.22
C LYS A 140 -0.48 19.03 16.35
N THR A 141 -1.76 19.15 16.01
CA THR A 141 -2.86 19.25 16.98
C THR A 141 -3.06 17.98 17.81
N PHE A 142 -2.63 16.81 17.32
CA PHE A 142 -2.66 15.53 18.05
C PHE A 142 -1.41 15.30 18.90
N ALA A 143 -0.42 16.21 18.86
CA ALA A 143 0.73 16.16 19.76
C ALA A 143 0.44 16.82 21.11
N THR A 144 -0.55 17.73 21.17
CA THR A 144 -0.85 18.54 22.37
C THR A 144 -2.07 18.08 23.15
N ASN A 145 -3.01 17.37 22.52
CA ASN A 145 -4.25 16.97 23.16
C ASN A 145 -4.27 15.44 23.33
N ASN A 146 -4.44 14.96 24.57
CA ASN A 146 -4.77 13.57 24.92
C ASN A 146 -6.17 13.19 24.40
N CYS A 147 -6.41 13.35 23.10
CA CYS A 147 -7.69 13.01 22.49
C CYS A 147 -7.85 11.49 22.52
N LYS A 148 -8.95 11.02 23.13
CA LYS A 148 -9.39 9.64 22.96
C LYS A 148 -9.65 9.41 21.48
N ILE A 149 -8.93 8.47 20.88
CA ILE A 149 -9.00 8.16 19.47
C ILE A 149 -9.70 6.81 19.33
N THR A 150 -11.02 6.83 19.09
CA THR A 150 -11.81 5.63 18.82
C THR A 150 -12.04 5.49 17.33
N PHE A 151 -11.65 4.35 16.76
CA PHE A 151 -11.91 4.02 15.37
C PHE A 151 -12.92 2.87 15.27
N PRO A 152 -14.02 3.05 14.52
CA PRO A 152 -14.89 1.93 14.21
C PRO A 152 -14.10 0.88 13.42
N GLY A 153 -14.04 -0.35 13.92
CA GLY A 153 -13.37 -1.47 13.26
C GLY A 153 -11.85 -1.55 13.43
N SER A 154 -11.21 -0.70 14.25
CA SER A 154 -9.90 -1.07 14.80
C SER A 154 -10.15 -2.00 15.98
N GLY A 155 -9.53 -3.18 16.00
CA GLY A 155 -9.55 -4.01 17.22
C GLY A 155 -9.17 -3.16 18.44
N GLU A 156 -9.73 -3.48 19.61
CA GLU A 156 -9.67 -2.64 20.82
C GLU A 156 -8.25 -2.13 21.15
N SER A 157 -7.23 -2.91 20.79
CA SER A 157 -5.79 -2.64 20.89
C SER A 157 -5.31 -1.28 20.32
N TYR A 158 -5.93 -0.75 19.27
CA TYR A 158 -5.46 0.48 18.61
C TYR A 158 -6.26 1.74 19.00
N ASN A 159 -7.34 1.58 19.74
CA ASN A 159 -8.08 2.71 20.27
C ASN A 159 -7.25 3.40 21.34
N ASN A 160 -7.08 4.72 21.22
CA ASN A 160 -6.30 5.56 22.14
C ASN A 160 -4.79 5.27 22.20
N ASP A 161 -4.22 4.53 21.24
CA ASP A 161 -2.78 4.31 21.22
C ASP A 161 -2.05 5.62 20.84
N PRO A 162 -1.27 6.22 21.76
CA PRO A 162 -0.58 7.49 21.50
C PRO A 162 0.50 7.38 20.43
N ASN A 163 0.93 6.16 20.09
CA ASN A 163 1.99 5.86 19.14
C ASN A 163 1.45 5.24 17.83
N ILE A 164 0.13 5.32 17.58
CA ILE A 164 -0.49 4.71 16.39
C ILE A 164 0.12 5.22 15.08
N PHE A 165 0.49 6.50 15.00
CA PHE A 165 1.08 7.11 13.81
C PHE A 165 2.46 6.53 13.50
N GLU A 166 3.22 6.21 14.54
CA GLU A 166 4.55 5.62 14.46
C GLU A 166 4.45 4.13 14.14
N LYS A 167 3.50 3.40 14.76
CA LYS A 167 3.29 1.96 14.55
C LYS A 167 2.84 1.60 13.14
N VAL A 168 2.04 2.45 12.50
CA VAL A 168 1.61 2.21 11.10
C VAL A 168 2.64 2.68 10.08
N ARG A 169 3.66 3.44 10.47
CA ARG A 169 4.65 3.99 9.56
C ARG A 169 5.83 3.04 9.42
N LYS A 170 6.28 2.75 8.19
CA LYS A 170 7.50 1.96 7.95
C LYS A 170 8.69 2.64 8.65
N PRO A 171 9.55 1.88 9.36
CA PRO A 171 9.71 0.42 9.27
C PRO A 171 8.79 -0.42 10.17
N MET A 172 7.86 0.18 10.92
CA MET A 172 6.89 -0.57 11.73
C MET A 172 5.83 -1.23 10.85
N THR A 173 5.28 -2.36 11.31
CA THR A 173 4.45 -3.27 10.51
C THR A 173 2.96 -2.97 10.53
N GLY A 174 2.51 -1.89 11.18
CA GLY A 174 1.10 -1.64 11.42
C GLY A 174 0.24 -1.58 10.16
N MET A 175 0.74 -1.03 9.03
CA MET A 175 0.01 -1.09 7.76
C MET A 175 -0.27 -2.53 7.30
N ALA A 176 0.69 -3.44 7.47
CA ALA A 176 0.52 -4.84 7.13
C ALA A 176 -0.48 -5.54 8.06
N GLU A 177 -0.50 -5.20 9.35
CA GLU A 177 -1.51 -5.73 10.27
C GLU A 177 -2.93 -5.26 9.92
N PHE A 178 -3.10 -4.03 9.43
CA PHE A 178 -4.39 -3.58 8.88
C PHE A 178 -4.76 -4.32 7.59
N PHE A 179 -3.79 -4.62 6.73
CA PHE A 179 -4.00 -5.42 5.54
C PHE A 179 -4.48 -6.84 5.86
N LYS A 180 -3.80 -7.55 6.77
CA LYS A 180 -4.18 -8.90 7.22
C LYS A 180 -5.62 -8.95 7.73
N ARG A 181 -6.02 -7.94 8.51
CA ARG A 181 -7.40 -7.85 9.02
C ARG A 181 -8.42 -7.58 7.91
N ASP A 182 -8.14 -6.61 7.04
CA ASP A 182 -9.09 -6.27 5.99
C ASP A 182 -9.23 -7.40 4.94
N ILE A 183 -8.17 -8.18 4.69
CA ILE A 183 -8.23 -9.34 3.79
C ILE A 183 -8.99 -10.49 4.44
N GLU A 184 -8.76 -10.78 5.73
CA GLU A 184 -9.58 -11.75 6.47
C GLU A 184 -11.05 -11.37 6.44
N ASP A 185 -11.40 -10.11 6.74
CA ASP A 185 -12.78 -9.62 6.70
C ASP A 185 -13.42 -9.71 5.32
N SER A 186 -12.61 -9.67 4.25
CA SER A 186 -13.10 -9.68 2.87
C SER A 186 -13.37 -11.08 2.32
N TYR A 187 -12.63 -12.07 2.80
CA TYR A 187 -12.66 -13.45 2.27
C TYR A 187 -13.25 -14.45 3.27
N ARG A 188 -13.26 -14.14 4.57
CA ARG A 188 -13.80 -15.03 5.59
C ARG A 188 -15.30 -14.81 5.75
N ILE A 189 -16.07 -15.79 5.28
CA ILE A 189 -17.54 -15.77 5.31
C ILE A 189 -18.09 -16.17 6.71
N SER A 190 -17.30 -16.92 7.49
CA SER A 190 -17.68 -17.39 8.84
C SER A 190 -16.46 -17.57 9.73
N GLU A 191 -16.62 -17.31 11.03
CA GLU A 191 -15.58 -17.53 12.05
C GLU A 191 -15.16 -19.01 12.19
N SER A 192 -15.98 -19.94 11.68
CA SER A 192 -15.67 -21.37 11.65
C SER A 192 -14.63 -21.76 10.59
N ILE A 193 -14.27 -20.85 9.68
CA ILE A 193 -13.24 -21.07 8.65
C ILE A 193 -11.89 -20.66 9.25
N PRO A 194 -10.83 -21.48 9.11
CA PRO A 194 -9.51 -21.12 9.61
C PRO A 194 -9.01 -19.79 9.00
N PRO A 195 -8.14 -19.05 9.71
CA PRO A 195 -7.55 -17.83 9.18
C PRO A 195 -6.85 -18.09 7.84
N ILE A 196 -6.96 -17.13 6.94
CA ILE A 196 -6.38 -17.23 5.61
C ILE A 196 -4.87 -17.22 5.74
N LYS A 197 -4.23 -18.26 5.23
CA LYS A 197 -2.77 -18.33 5.15
C LYS A 197 -2.31 -17.32 4.10
N LEU A 198 -1.44 -16.39 4.52
CA LEU A 198 -0.82 -15.40 3.64
C LEU A 198 0.66 -15.73 3.48
N ASN A 199 1.06 -16.12 2.28
CA ASN A 199 2.46 -16.38 1.93
C ASN A 199 3.09 -15.08 1.43
N TRP A 200 3.89 -14.44 2.25
CA TRP A 200 4.61 -13.23 1.85
C TRP A 200 5.76 -13.61 0.92
N VAL A 201 5.60 -13.36 -0.38
CA VAL A 201 6.58 -13.76 -1.40
C VAL A 201 7.79 -12.84 -1.34
N TYR A 202 7.57 -11.53 -1.46
CA TYR A 202 8.60 -10.51 -1.22
C TYR A 202 7.98 -9.16 -0.85
N TYR A 203 8.81 -8.27 -0.31
CA TYR A 203 8.58 -6.84 -0.24
C TYR A 203 9.57 -6.09 -1.15
N CYS A 204 9.05 -5.32 -2.10
CA CYS A 204 9.86 -4.55 -3.04
C CYS A 204 9.80 -3.05 -2.72
N GLY A 205 10.95 -2.38 -2.59
CA GLY A 205 10.99 -0.96 -2.25
C GLY A 205 12.32 -0.29 -2.54
N ASP A 206 12.33 1.03 -2.75
CA ASP A 206 13.53 1.80 -3.09
C ASP A 206 14.34 2.22 -1.85
N ALA A 207 13.70 2.34 -0.69
CA ALA A 207 14.33 2.81 0.55
C ALA A 207 15.09 1.70 1.28
N ALA A 208 16.25 1.32 0.73
CA ALA A 208 17.06 0.21 1.19
C ALA A 208 18.35 0.63 1.94
N GLY A 209 18.53 1.92 2.23
CA GLY A 209 19.70 2.43 2.94
C GLY A 209 20.99 2.50 2.10
N ARG A 210 20.90 2.45 0.77
CA ARG A 210 22.04 2.70 -0.12
C ARG A 210 22.50 4.15 -0.01
N LYS A 211 23.73 4.46 -0.42
CA LYS A 211 24.35 5.80 -0.32
C LYS A 211 23.46 6.96 -0.79
N ASN A 212 22.62 6.73 -1.81
CA ASN A 212 21.74 7.75 -2.39
C ASN A 212 20.25 7.56 -2.04
N ASP A 213 19.91 6.56 -1.23
CA ASP A 213 18.55 6.32 -0.80
C ASP A 213 18.13 7.38 0.22
N PHE A 214 16.86 7.74 0.22
CA PHE A 214 16.33 8.72 1.17
C PHE A 214 16.24 8.16 2.60
N SER A 215 16.05 6.85 2.74
CA SER A 215 15.97 6.15 4.02
C SER A 215 16.22 4.65 3.83
N ASP A 216 16.17 3.90 4.94
CA ASP A 216 16.21 2.43 4.99
C ASP A 216 14.87 1.83 5.46
N SER A 217 13.77 2.56 5.30
CA SER A 217 12.48 2.16 5.86
C SER A 217 11.92 0.90 5.23
N ASP A 218 12.23 0.63 3.96
CA ASP A 218 11.64 -0.48 3.20
C ASP A 218 12.33 -1.80 3.52
N ILE A 219 13.67 -1.80 3.56
CA ILE A 219 14.44 -2.99 3.95
C ILE A 219 14.14 -3.38 5.40
N LYS A 220 14.09 -2.42 6.33
CA LYS A 220 13.74 -2.69 7.74
C LYS A 220 12.28 -3.10 7.91
N PHE A 221 11.37 -2.60 7.08
CA PHE A 221 9.97 -3.04 7.09
C PHE A 221 9.87 -4.52 6.66
N ALA A 222 10.61 -4.91 5.61
CA ALA A 222 10.69 -6.29 5.18
C ALA A 222 11.29 -7.20 6.26
N GLU A 223 12.38 -6.78 6.90
CA GLU A 223 12.99 -7.48 8.04
C GLU A 223 12.00 -7.68 9.19
N ASN A 224 11.27 -6.63 9.58
CA ASN A 224 10.27 -6.70 10.64
C ASN A 224 9.07 -7.61 10.29
N LEU A 225 8.72 -7.71 9.01
CA LEU A 225 7.72 -8.65 8.51
C LEU A 225 8.28 -10.07 8.30
N ARG A 226 9.60 -10.25 8.38
CA ARG A 226 10.31 -11.50 8.03
C ARG A 226 9.99 -11.96 6.60
N VAL A 227 9.95 -11.00 5.68
CA VAL A 227 9.75 -11.26 4.24
C VAL A 227 11.03 -10.95 3.49
N GLU A 228 11.27 -11.66 2.37
CA GLU A 228 12.37 -11.35 1.48
C GLU A 228 12.26 -9.92 0.95
N PHE A 229 13.33 -9.14 1.10
CA PHE A 229 13.42 -7.81 0.51
C PHE A 229 13.96 -7.89 -0.92
N LYS A 230 13.36 -7.13 -1.84
CA LYS A 230 13.80 -7.01 -3.22
C LYS A 230 13.93 -5.55 -3.61
N HIS A 231 14.97 -5.20 -4.35
CA HIS A 231 15.06 -3.89 -4.96
C HIS A 231 14.15 -3.79 -6.20
N PRO A 232 13.67 -2.58 -6.56
CA PRO A 232 12.91 -2.38 -7.78
C PRO A 232 13.67 -2.85 -9.02
N GLU A 233 14.99 -2.66 -9.02
CA GLU A 233 15.85 -3.12 -10.10
C GLU A 233 15.89 -4.65 -10.25
N GLU A 234 15.68 -5.43 -9.18
CA GLU A 234 15.68 -6.89 -9.26
C GLU A 234 14.36 -7.42 -9.84
N ILE A 235 13.24 -6.75 -9.52
CA ILE A 235 11.91 -7.17 -9.96
C ILE A 235 11.60 -6.67 -11.37
N PHE A 236 11.97 -5.43 -11.68
CA PHE A 236 11.50 -4.73 -12.88
C PHE A 236 12.53 -4.66 -14.01
N LYS A 237 13.78 -5.13 -13.83
CA LYS A 237 14.78 -4.99 -14.90
C LYS A 237 14.52 -5.87 -16.12
N GLY A 238 13.90 -7.05 -15.98
CA GLY A 238 13.66 -7.96 -17.11
C GLY A 238 14.96 -8.37 -17.80
#